data_AF-X1RI85-F1
#
_entry.id   AF-X1RI85-F1
#
_cell.length_a   1.000
_cell.length_b   1.000
_cell.length_c   1.000
_cell.angle_alpha   90.00
_cell.angle_beta   90.00
_cell.angle_gamma   90.00
#
_symmetry.space_group_name_H-M   'P 1'
#
loop_
_entity.id
_entity.type
_entity.pdbx_description
1 polymer ?
#
loop_
_entity_poly.entity_id
_entity_poly.type
_entity_poly.pdbx_seq_one_letter_code
_entity_poly.pdbx_strand_id
1 'polypeptide(L)'
;FIYPAMFAIGLYGGFIQVGVGFVLMASIYHFMKIGLVRVNMHKVFIVFIYTIPALLVFIFTSNVNWKFGLALGAGTASGAWWSAKVSVKKGEGIIRIVLMVLILIMSLVLLNIIKFPDFPSVQ
;
A
#
# COMPACT_ATOMS: atom_id res chain seq x y z
N PHE A 1 -7.98 -18.49 18.86
CA PHE A 1 -7.04 -18.60 17.72
C PHE A 1 -6.85 -17.30 16.90
N ILE A 2 -7.68 -16.27 17.09
CA ILE A 2 -7.62 -15.01 16.32
C ILE A 2 -6.40 -14.11 16.64
N TYR A 3 -6.07 -13.98 17.92
CA TYR A 3 -5.02 -13.07 18.41
C TYR A 3 -3.61 -13.38 17.89
N PRO A 4 -3.13 -14.65 17.86
CA PRO A 4 -1.80 -14.95 17.32
C PRO A 4 -1.70 -14.73 15.80
N ALA A 5 -2.79 -14.93 15.04
CA ALA A 5 -2.80 -14.66 13.61
C ALA A 5 -2.64 -13.16 13.32
N MET A 6 -3.33 -12.29 14.06
CA MET A 6 -3.17 -10.83 13.91
C MET A 6 -1.77 -10.35 14.30
N PHE A 7 -1.15 -10.97 15.31
CA PHE A 7 0.23 -10.68 15.69
C PHE A 7 1.24 -11.10 14.61
N ALA A 8 1.10 -12.31 14.05
CA ALA A 8 1.95 -12.79 12.96
C ALA A 8 1.78 -11.97 11.68
N ILE A 9 0.55 -11.54 11.35
CA ILE A 9 0.28 -10.63 10.22
C ILE A 9 0.95 -9.27 10.45
N GLY A 10 0.94 -8.76 11.69
CA GLY A 10 1.65 -7.54 12.06
C GLY A 10 3.16 -7.64 11.86
N LEU A 11 3.78 -8.74 12.29
CA LEU A 11 5.21 -9.01 12.07
C LEU A 11 5.56 -9.18 10.58
N TYR A 12 4.75 -9.94 9.83
CA TYR A 12 4.90 -10.09 8.37
C TYR A 12 4.74 -8.75 7.64
N GLY A 13 3.80 -7.93 8.11
CA GLY A 13 3.58 -6.54 7.68
C GLY A 13 4.79 -5.64 7.82
N GLY A 14 5.46 -5.72 8.97
CA GLY A 14 6.62 -4.88 9.27
C GLY A 14 7.89 -5.26 8.50
N PHE A 15 8.07 -6.54 8.16
CA PHE A 15 9.28 -7.01 7.46
C PHE A 15 9.13 -7.07 5.94
N ILE A 16 8.09 -7.74 5.44
CA ILE A 16 7.95 -8.05 4.01
C ILE A 16 7.08 -7.01 3.30
N GLN A 17 6.05 -6.49 3.98
CA GLN A 17 5.13 -5.43 3.53
C GLN A 17 4.31 -5.72 2.24
N VAL A 18 4.80 -6.57 1.34
CA VAL A 18 4.14 -7.01 0.11
C VAL A 18 2.92 -7.86 0.45
N GLY A 19 1.75 -7.52 -0.14
CA GLY A 19 0.52 -8.32 -0.01
C GLY A 19 -0.23 -8.21 1.34
N VAL A 20 0.40 -7.64 2.38
CA VAL A 20 -0.15 -7.50 3.74
C VAL A 20 -1.48 -6.78 3.77
N GLY A 21 -1.65 -5.79 2.90
CA GLY A 21 -2.91 -5.06 2.76
C GLY A 21 -4.09 -5.93 2.39
N PHE A 22 -3.89 -6.93 1.52
CA PHE A 22 -4.95 -7.87 1.11
C PHE A 22 -5.25 -8.87 2.21
N VAL A 23 -4.23 -9.32 2.95
CA VAL A 23 -4.39 -10.21 4.11
C VAL A 23 -5.16 -9.50 5.24
N LEU A 24 -4.85 -8.22 5.51
CA LEU A 24 -5.59 -7.37 6.45
C LEU A 24 -7.03 -7.16 5.99
N MET A 25 -7.25 -6.86 4.70
CA MET A 25 -8.59 -6.71 4.15
C MET A 25 -9.41 -7.99 4.26
N ALA A 26 -8.83 -9.16 3.92
CA ALA A 26 -9.49 -10.46 4.03
C ALA A 26 -9.85 -10.77 5.49
N SER A 27 -8.95 -10.48 6.43
CA SER A 27 -9.18 -10.68 7.86
C SER A 27 -10.30 -9.77 8.38
N ILE A 28 -10.22 -8.45 8.15
CA ILE A 28 -11.22 -7.49 8.64
C ILE A 28 -12.59 -7.71 7.98
N TYR A 29 -12.63 -8.04 6.67
CA TYR A 29 -13.86 -8.38 5.97
C TYR A 29 -14.56 -9.59 6.61
N HIS A 30 -13.78 -10.62 6.98
CA HIS A 30 -14.30 -11.80 7.65
C HIS A 30 -14.90 -11.49 9.04
N PHE A 31 -14.28 -10.59 9.80
CA PHE A 31 -14.75 -10.25 11.16
C PHE A 31 -15.94 -9.31 11.20
N MET A 32 -15.98 -8.34 10.29
CA MET A 32 -16.73 -7.12 10.57
C MET A 32 -17.88 -6.88 9.56
N LYS A 33 -17.95 -7.66 8.46
CA LYS A 33 -19.01 -7.62 7.41
C LYS A 33 -19.45 -6.20 6.99
N ILE A 34 -18.55 -5.24 7.10
CA ILE A 34 -18.73 -3.83 6.78
C ILE A 34 -18.29 -3.57 5.34
N GLY A 35 -18.84 -2.52 4.73
CA GLY A 35 -18.49 -2.11 3.37
C GLY A 35 -16.98 -1.92 3.18
N LEU A 36 -16.48 -2.27 1.99
CA LEU A 36 -15.05 -2.26 1.61
C LEU A 36 -14.34 -0.93 1.93
N VAL A 37 -15.05 0.19 1.88
CA VAL A 37 -14.52 1.52 2.20
C VAL A 37 -14.07 1.61 3.66
N ARG A 38 -14.87 1.10 4.61
CA ARG A 38 -14.55 1.12 6.04
C ARG A 38 -13.41 0.15 6.37
N VAL A 39 -13.36 -0.99 5.69
CA VAL A 39 -12.25 -1.95 5.77
C VAL A 39 -10.93 -1.31 5.31
N ASN A 40 -10.97 -0.60 4.17
CA ASN A 40 -9.79 0.09 3.65
C ASN A 40 -9.27 1.18 4.61
N MET A 41 -10.16 1.93 5.28
CA MET A 41 -9.74 2.90 6.29
C MET A 41 -9.00 2.25 7.46
N HIS A 42 -9.53 1.14 8.00
CA HIS A 42 -8.87 0.43 9.11
C HIS A 42 -7.53 -0.18 8.68
N LYS A 43 -7.46 -0.75 7.47
CA LYS A 43 -6.19 -1.22 6.89
C LYS A 43 -5.15 -0.10 6.89
N VAL A 44 -5.47 1.07 6.32
CA VAL A 44 -4.52 2.18 6.22
C VAL A 44 -4.07 2.66 7.60
N PHE A 45 -5.00 2.70 8.58
CA PHE A 45 -4.68 3.07 9.95
C PHE A 45 -3.72 2.09 10.64
N ILE A 46 -3.99 0.78 10.52
CA ILE A 46 -3.09 -0.26 11.06
C ILE A 46 -1.72 -0.17 10.40
N VAL A 47 -1.69 0.03 9.08
CA VAL A 47 -0.45 0.20 8.33
C VAL A 47 0.37 1.37 8.87
N PHE A 48 -0.27 2.51 9.04
CA PHE A 48 0.38 3.70 9.60
C PHE A 48 1.04 3.41 10.97
N ILE A 49 0.33 2.74 11.88
CA ILE A 49 0.85 2.44 13.23
C ILE A 49 2.08 1.54 13.16
N TYR A 50 2.04 0.44 12.39
CA TYR A 50 3.19 -0.48 12.36
C TYR A 50 4.37 0.05 11.54
N THR A 51 4.17 1.08 10.70
CA THR A 51 5.27 1.70 9.95
C THR A 51 6.21 2.51 10.86
N ILE A 52 5.72 3.01 12.01
CA ILE A 52 6.52 3.74 13.01
C ILE A 52 7.67 2.88 13.59
N PRO A 53 7.41 1.69 14.17
CA PRO A 53 8.48 0.82 14.66
C PRO A 53 9.37 0.30 13.53
N ALA A 54 8.81 0.05 12.33
CA ALA A 54 9.62 -0.34 11.18
C ALA A 54 10.66 0.75 10.83
N LEU A 55 10.24 2.02 10.77
CA LEU A 55 11.14 3.15 10.53
C LEU A 55 12.22 3.25 11.62
N LEU A 56 11.85 3.09 12.90
CA LEU A 56 12.81 3.10 14.02
C LEU A 56 13.87 2.01 13.86
N VAL A 57 13.48 0.77 13.55
CA VAL A 57 14.41 -0.35 13.35
C VAL A 57 15.37 -0.07 12.18
N PHE A 58 14.86 0.51 11.09
CA PHE A 58 15.71 0.90 9.96
C PHE A 58 16.73 1.98 10.33
N ILE A 59 16.34 2.98 11.15
CA ILE A 59 17.24 4.01 11.67
C ILE A 59 18.36 3.38 12.50
N PHE A 60 18.03 2.45 13.41
CA PHE A 60 19.03 1.74 14.23
C PHE A 60 20.00 0.89 13.41
N THR A 61 19.58 0.42 12.24
CA THR A 61 20.37 -0.46 11.37
C THR A 61 21.28 0.33 10.40
N SER A 62 21.33 1.67 10.48
CA SER A 62 22.13 2.57 9.61
C SER A 62 21.93 2.40 8.10
N ASN A 63 20.88 1.70 7.68
CA ASN A 63 20.53 1.43 6.28
C ASN A 63 19.52 2.45 5.72
N VAL A 64 19.36 3.60 6.38
CA VAL A 64 18.42 4.64 5.95
C VAL A 64 19.15 5.66 5.08
N ASN A 65 18.87 5.61 3.78
CA ASN A 65 19.21 6.74 2.91
C ASN A 65 18.17 7.85 3.10
N TRP A 66 18.48 8.80 3.99
CA TRP A 66 17.59 9.90 4.36
C TRP A 66 17.11 10.74 3.15
N LYS A 67 17.94 10.90 2.12
CA LYS A 67 17.54 11.63 0.90
C LYS A 67 16.43 10.90 0.15
N PHE A 68 16.62 9.61 -0.12
CA PHE A 68 15.60 8.81 -0.81
C PHE A 68 14.38 8.56 0.08
N GLY A 69 14.56 8.33 1.39
CA GLY A 69 13.49 8.12 2.35
C GLY A 69 12.57 9.34 2.49
N LEU A 70 13.14 10.54 2.62
CA LEU A 70 12.35 11.78 2.68
C LEU A 70 11.67 12.09 1.35
N ALA A 71 12.36 11.92 0.22
CA ALA A 71 11.76 12.13 -1.11
C ALA A 71 10.59 11.15 -1.35
N LEU A 72 10.77 9.88 -1.03
CA LEU A 72 9.74 8.85 -1.17
C LEU A 72 8.57 9.09 -0.21
N GLY A 73 8.86 9.44 1.05
CA GLY A 73 7.86 9.75 2.07
C GLY A 73 7.02 10.97 1.67
N ALA A 74 7.67 12.06 1.24
CA ALA A 74 6.99 13.28 0.79
C ALA A 74 6.14 13.03 -0.47
N GLY A 75 6.66 12.28 -1.45
CA GLY A 75 5.92 11.91 -2.65
C GLY A 75 4.70 11.04 -2.33
N THR A 76 4.87 10.03 -1.47
CA THR A 76 3.78 9.14 -1.07
C THR A 76 2.71 9.89 -0.25
N ALA A 77 3.12 10.75 0.69
CA ALA A 77 2.19 11.53 1.51
C ALA A 77 1.40 12.56 0.69
N SER A 78 2.07 13.31 -0.20
CA SER A 78 1.40 14.30 -1.07
C SER A 78 0.44 13.63 -2.07
N GLY A 79 0.86 12.52 -2.69
CA GLY A 79 0.01 11.73 -3.59
C GLY A 79 -1.20 11.12 -2.88
N ALA A 80 -1.00 10.58 -1.67
CA ALA A 80 -2.09 10.04 -0.85
C ALA A 80 -3.09 11.12 -0.43
N TRP A 81 -2.61 12.30 -0.03
CA TRP A 81 -3.48 13.42 0.34
C TRP A 81 -4.34 13.89 -0.83
N TRP A 82 -3.73 14.13 -1.99
CA TRP A 82 -4.46 14.54 -3.19
C TRP A 82 -5.49 13.50 -3.60
N SER A 83 -5.08 12.22 -3.65
CA SER A 83 -5.94 11.11 -4.06
C SER A 83 -7.12 10.92 -3.11
N ALA A 84 -6.89 11.00 -1.79
CA ALA A 84 -7.95 10.94 -0.80
C ALA A 84 -8.95 12.10 -0.97
N LYS A 85 -8.46 13.33 -1.19
CA LYS A 85 -9.32 14.51 -1.39
C LYS A 85 -10.16 14.41 -2.67
N VAL A 86 -9.59 13.92 -3.77
CA VAL A 86 -10.31 13.70 -5.03
C VAL A 86 -11.33 12.57 -4.89
N SER A 87 -10.96 11.47 -4.24
CA SER A 87 -11.83 10.32 -3.98
C SER A 87 -13.09 10.71 -3.19
N VAL A 88 -12.94 11.54 -2.16
CA VAL A 88 -14.07 12.02 -1.34
C VAL A 88 -14.91 13.06 -2.10
N LYS A 89 -14.32 13.97 -2.88
CA LYS A 89 -15.07 15.05 -3.56
C LYS A 89 -15.81 14.64 -4.83
N LYS A 90 -15.24 13.74 -5.64
CA LYS A 90 -15.76 13.43 -6.99
C LYS A 90 -16.45 12.06 -7.09
N GLY A 91 -16.56 11.33 -5.99
CA GLY A 91 -17.33 10.09 -5.89
C GLY A 91 -16.71 8.89 -6.63
N GLU A 92 -17.46 7.79 -6.64
CA GLU A 92 -17.01 6.48 -7.12
C GLU A 92 -16.74 6.42 -8.63
N GLY A 93 -17.41 7.26 -9.43
CA GLY A 93 -17.30 7.27 -10.89
C GLY A 93 -15.89 7.57 -11.40
N ILE A 94 -15.18 8.52 -10.78
CA ILE A 94 -13.81 8.86 -11.18
C ILE A 94 -12.83 7.77 -10.78
N ILE A 95 -13.02 7.18 -9.60
CA ILE A 95 -12.23 6.04 -9.15
C ILE A 95 -12.35 4.91 -10.17
N ARG A 96 -13.57 4.64 -10.65
CA ARG A 96 -13.84 3.60 -11.65
C ARG A 96 -13.14 3.86 -12.99
N ILE A 97 -13.17 5.09 -13.49
CA ILE A 97 -12.49 5.48 -14.74
C ILE A 97 -10.98 5.33 -14.60
N VAL A 98 -10.41 5.84 -13.50
CA VAL A 98 -8.97 5.74 -13.23
C VAL A 98 -8.54 4.27 -13.14
N LEU A 99 -9.33 3.42 -12.47
CA LEU A 99 -9.08 1.98 -12.40
C LEU A 99 -9.15 1.30 -13.76
N MET A 100 -10.15 1.60 -14.59
CA MET A 100 -10.25 1.04 -15.93
C MET A 100 -9.03 1.40 -16.79
N VAL A 101 -8.61 2.66 -16.76
CA VAL A 101 -7.41 3.11 -17.49
C VAL A 101 -6.16 2.39 -17.00
N LEU A 102 -5.98 2.26 -15.68
CA LEU A 102 -4.87 1.51 -15.08
C LEU A 102 -4.85 0.04 -15.50
N ILE A 103 -6.00 -0.64 -15.46
CA ILE A 103 -6.11 -2.05 -15.86
C ILE A 103 -5.78 -2.21 -17.35
N LEU A 104 -6.25 -1.31 -18.21
CA LEU A 104 -5.92 -1.33 -19.64
C LEU A 104 -4.40 -1.16 -19.86
N ILE A 105 -3.77 -0.20 -19.19
CA ILE A 105 -2.32 0.01 -19.28
C ILE A 105 -1.56 -1.24 -18.82
N MET A 106 -1.94 -1.81 -17.66
CA MET A 106 -1.32 -3.04 -17.14
C MET A 106 -1.48 -4.22 -18.09
N SER A 107 -2.65 -4.35 -18.73
CA SER A 107 -2.90 -5.39 -19.74
C SER A 107 -1.99 -5.22 -20.96
N LEU A 108 -1.79 -3.99 -21.44
CA LEU A 108 -0.92 -3.71 -22.59
C LEU A 108 0.56 -3.97 -22.28
N VAL A 109 0.98 -3.66 -21.05
CA VAL A 109 2.34 -3.95 -20.56
C VAL A 109 2.57 -5.46 -20.48
N LEU A 110 1.62 -6.21 -19.91
CA LEU A 110 1.69 -7.68 -19.84
C LEU A 110 1.72 -8.33 -21.22
N LEU A 111 1.00 -7.75 -22.19
CA LEU A 111 0.98 -8.23 -23.57
C LEU A 111 2.24 -7.84 -24.37
N ASN A 112 3.25 -7.24 -23.71
CA ASN A 112 4.53 -6.81 -24.28
C ASN A 112 4.41 -5.78 -25.43
N ILE A 113 3.25 -5.11 -25.55
CA ILE A 113 3.04 -4.04 -26.53
C ILE A 113 3.82 -2.78 -26.09
N ILE A 114 3.91 -2.56 -24.78
CA ILE A 114 4.67 -1.48 -24.16
C ILE A 114 5.85 -2.13 -23.42
N LYS A 115 7.07 -1.98 -23.96
CA LYS A 115 8.30 -2.41 -23.29
C LYS A 115 8.64 -1.45 -22.16
N PHE A 116 8.66 -1.96 -20.92
CA PHE A 116 9.32 -1.26 -19.83
C PHE A 116 10.83 -1.25 -20.07
N PRO A 117 11.53 -0.13 -19.78
CA PRO A 117 12.99 -0.12 -19.78
C PRO A 117 13.49 -1.19 -18.80
N ASP A 118 14.32 -2.11 -19.29
CA ASP A 118 14.91 -3.17 -18.48
C ASP A 118 15.64 -2.55 -17.28
N PHE A 119 15.21 -2.95 -16.08
CA PHE A 119 15.90 -2.53 -14.86
C PHE A 119 17.32 -3.09 -14.89
N PRO A 120 18.37 -2.29 -14.63
CA PRO A 120 19.72 -2.81 -14.55
C PRO A 120 19.75 -3.92 -13.50
N SER A 121 20.32 -5.07 -13.86
CA SER A 121 20.53 -6.19 -12.94
C SER A 121 21.35 -5.68 -11.76
N VAL A 122 20.67 -5.50 -10.63
CA VAL A 122 21.32 -5.22 -9.35
C VAL A 122 22.23 -6.42 -9.08
N GLN A 123 23.54 -6.17 -9.20
CA GLN A 123 24.60 -7.11 -8.83
C GLN A 123 24.63 -7.29 -7.32
#